data_AF-A0A414AF46-F1
#
_entry.id   AF-A0A414AF46-F1
#
_cell.length_a   1.000
_cell.length_b   1.000
_cell.length_c   1.000
_cell.angle_alpha   90.00
_cell.angle_beta   90.00
_cell.angle_gamma   90.00
#
_symmetry.space_group_name_H-M   'P 1'
#
loop_
_entity.id
_entity.type
_entity.pdbx_description
1 polymer ?
#
loop_
_entity_poly.entity_id
_entity_poly.type
_entity_poly.pdbx_seq_one_letter_code
_entity_poly.pdbx_strand_id
1 'polypeptide(L)'
;MRAKRTILFRIGAILLLLIIAGIMMVIGRGHTVYIDNKSIDYNGQTYTTPYKVVVYVDGEQVAKLRDKERGMATCIGQTFKMTLEITQEKGGSEEMVDVTVSLPHHMDGIAINLPAYLAGLPEEAYLSEFQVAPEVVEEESESSSDEIPVDGIPAEGIPSDI
;
A
#
# COMPACT_ATOMS: atom_id res chain seq x y z
N MET A 1 -12.00 2.19 61.21
CA MET A 1 -11.24 1.15 60.47
C MET A 1 -11.91 0.68 59.17
N ARG A 2 -13.25 0.71 59.02
CA ARG A 2 -13.94 0.30 57.77
C ARG A 2 -13.66 1.20 56.56
N ALA A 3 -13.72 2.52 56.70
CA ALA A 3 -13.50 3.48 55.60
C ALA A 3 -12.10 3.36 54.94
N LYS A 4 -11.04 3.14 55.73
CA LYS A 4 -9.67 2.95 55.21
C LYS A 4 -9.54 1.69 54.34
N ARG A 5 -10.23 0.59 54.71
CA ARG A 5 -10.28 -0.64 53.91
C ARG A 5 -11.07 -0.43 52.61
N THR A 6 -12.21 0.26 52.67
CA THR A 6 -13.01 0.59 51.47
C THR A 6 -12.25 1.49 50.49
N ILE A 7 -11.49 2.48 50.98
CA ILE A 7 -10.62 3.31 50.14
C ILE A 7 -9.51 2.47 49.49
N LEU A 8 -8.89 1.55 50.23
CA LEU A 8 -7.86 0.66 49.70
C LEU A 8 -8.40 -0.24 48.57
N PHE A 9 -9.60 -0.82 48.76
CA PHE A 9 -10.26 -1.62 47.71
C PHE A 9 -10.66 -0.77 46.50
N ARG A 10 -11.07 0.49 46.70
CA ARG A 10 -11.38 1.41 45.59
C ARG A 10 -10.13 1.80 44.81
N ILE A 11 -9.02 2.12 45.47
CA ILE A 11 -7.75 2.40 44.80
C ILE A 11 -7.26 1.16 44.05
N GLY A 12 -7.34 -0.02 44.67
CA GLY A 12 -7.00 -1.29 44.01
C GLY A 12 -7.86 -1.56 42.77
N ALA A 13 -9.17 -1.30 42.86
CA ALA A 13 -10.08 -1.42 41.72
C ALA A 13 -9.77 -0.43 40.59
N ILE A 14 -9.44 0.83 40.93
CA ILE A 14 -9.02 1.83 39.94
C ILE A 14 -7.70 1.41 39.27
N LEU A 15 -6.73 0.92 40.04
CA LEU A 15 -5.44 0.46 39.52
C LEU A 15 -5.62 -0.75 38.59
N LEU A 16 -6.50 -1.69 38.97
CA LEU A 16 -6.87 -2.82 38.11
C LEU A 16 -7.52 -2.34 36.79
N LEU A 17 -8.44 -1.37 36.85
CA LEU A 17 -9.05 -0.80 35.65
C LEU A 17 -8.03 -0.10 34.74
N LEU A 18 -7.07 0.63 35.32
CA LEU A 18 -5.99 1.27 34.56
C LEU A 18 -5.08 0.24 33.87
N ILE A 19 -4.81 -0.90 34.52
CA ILE A 19 -4.06 -1.99 33.89
C ILE A 19 -4.84 -2.57 32.71
N ILE A 20 -6.13 -2.85 32.88
CA ILE A 20 -6.98 -3.36 31.80
C ILE A 20 -7.05 -2.36 30.65
N ALA A 21 -7.26 -1.07 30.94
CA ALA A 21 -7.28 0.00 29.95
C ALA A 21 -5.95 0.07 29.18
N GLY A 22 -4.81 -0.02 29.88
CA GLY A 22 -3.49 -0.05 29.26
C GLY A 22 -3.32 -1.23 28.30
N ILE A 23 -3.77 -2.44 28.70
CA ILE A 23 -3.72 -3.63 27.85
C ILE A 23 -4.61 -3.45 26.61
N MET A 24 -5.83 -2.92 26.77
CA MET A 24 -6.75 -2.68 25.66
C MET A 24 -6.21 -1.63 24.68
N MET A 25 -5.45 -0.64 25.15
CA MET A 25 -4.82 0.36 24.29
C MET A 25 -3.76 -0.25 23.36
N VAL A 26 -3.04 -1.28 23.82
CA VAL A 26 -1.97 -1.92 23.03
C VAL A 26 -2.53 -2.93 22.02
N ILE A 27 -3.52 -3.72 22.42
CA ILE A 27 -4.08 -4.79 21.56
C ILE A 27 -5.11 -4.23 20.56
N GLY A 28 -5.86 -3.20 20.95
CA GLY A 28 -6.95 -2.65 20.15
C GLY A 28 -6.54 -1.64 19.08
N ARG A 29 -5.24 -1.34 18.92
CA ARG A 29 -4.79 -0.39 17.89
C ARG A 29 -4.88 -1.05 16.51
N GLY A 30 -5.77 -0.53 15.68
CA GLY A 30 -5.84 -0.88 14.27
C GLY A 30 -4.81 -0.09 13.48
N HIS A 31 -4.03 -0.77 12.65
CA HIS A 31 -3.15 -0.16 11.65
C HIS A 31 -3.77 -0.37 10.28
N THR A 32 -3.70 0.67 9.44
CA THR A 32 -3.93 0.53 8.00
C THR A 32 -2.60 0.16 7.36
N VAL A 33 -2.57 -0.97 6.66
CA VAL A 33 -1.40 -1.48 5.95
C VAL A 33 -1.65 -1.38 4.45
N TYR A 34 -0.81 -0.64 3.76
CA TYR A 34 -0.76 -0.59 2.31
C TYR A 34 0.25 -1.61 1.81
N ILE A 35 -0.09 -2.34 0.75
CA ILE A 35 0.77 -3.35 0.15
C ILE A 35 1.09 -2.91 -1.28
N ASP A 36 2.37 -2.72 -1.58
CA ASP A 36 2.84 -2.17 -2.85
C ASP A 36 3.50 -3.23 -3.70
N ASN A 37 3.03 -3.33 -4.95
CA ASN A 37 3.77 -4.02 -5.99
C ASN A 37 4.41 -3.00 -6.94
N LYS A 38 5.43 -2.29 -6.46
CA LYS A 38 6.16 -1.26 -7.23
C LYS A 38 7.65 -1.53 -7.20
N SER A 39 8.32 -1.35 -8.34
CA SER A 39 9.76 -1.50 -8.43
C SER A 39 10.46 -0.44 -7.57
N ILE A 40 11.60 -0.82 -7.00
CA ILE A 40 12.40 0.05 -6.14
C ILE A 40 13.86 -0.02 -6.54
N ASP A 41 14.52 1.14 -6.54
CA ASP A 41 15.96 1.23 -6.70
C ASP A 41 16.58 1.37 -5.31
N TYR A 42 17.41 0.41 -4.93
CA TYR A 42 18.08 0.40 -3.64
C TYR A 42 19.54 0.02 -3.80
N ASN A 43 20.45 0.85 -3.28
CA ASN A 43 21.91 0.68 -3.39
C ASN A 43 22.41 0.46 -4.84
N GLY A 44 21.79 1.11 -5.82
CA GLY A 44 22.17 1.01 -7.24
C GLY A 44 21.69 -0.25 -7.95
N GLN A 45 20.87 -1.08 -7.29
CA GLN A 45 20.20 -2.23 -7.89
C GLN A 45 18.69 -1.99 -7.96
N THR A 46 18.10 -2.25 -9.12
CA THR A 46 16.65 -2.20 -9.34
C THR A 46 16.03 -3.54 -9.01
N TYR A 47 15.04 -3.54 -8.13
CA TYR A 47 14.23 -4.70 -7.79
C TYR A 47 12.90 -4.60 -8.54
N THR A 48 12.69 -5.53 -9.48
CA THR A 48 11.51 -5.55 -10.34
C THR A 48 10.32 -6.20 -9.67
N THR A 49 9.12 -5.84 -10.12
CA THR A 49 7.84 -6.35 -9.62
C THR A 49 7.49 -7.71 -10.23
N PRO A 50 6.91 -8.64 -9.46
CA PRO A 50 6.21 -9.79 -10.02
C PRO A 50 5.05 -9.37 -10.93
N TYR A 51 4.74 -10.19 -11.93
CA TYR A 51 3.62 -9.96 -12.85
C TYR A 51 2.27 -9.84 -12.14
N LYS A 52 2.03 -10.69 -11.14
CA LYS A 52 0.79 -10.73 -10.35
C LYS A 52 1.11 -11.17 -8.93
N VAL A 53 0.59 -10.44 -7.95
CA VAL A 53 0.58 -10.87 -6.55
C VAL A 53 -0.84 -10.82 -6.02
N VAL A 54 -1.34 -11.94 -5.52
CA VAL A 54 -2.60 -11.98 -4.79
C VAL A 54 -2.28 -12.04 -3.31
N VAL A 55 -2.85 -11.12 -2.54
CA VAL A 55 -2.60 -10.97 -1.11
C VAL A 55 -3.79 -11.53 -0.35
N TYR A 56 -3.52 -12.48 0.54
CA TYR A 56 -4.48 -13.05 1.45
C TYR A 56 -4.14 -12.67 2.89
N VAL A 57 -5.12 -12.25 3.66
CA VAL A 57 -5.00 -11.96 5.10
C VAL A 57 -6.07 -12.77 5.80
N ASP A 58 -5.68 -13.54 6.82
CA ASP A 58 -6.57 -14.46 7.56
C ASP A 58 -7.37 -15.42 6.66
N GLY A 59 -6.82 -15.77 5.49
CA GLY A 59 -7.45 -16.64 4.50
C GLY A 59 -8.41 -15.93 3.53
N GLU A 60 -8.65 -14.63 3.68
CA GLU A 60 -9.45 -13.83 2.75
C GLU A 60 -8.57 -13.07 1.76
N GLN A 61 -8.96 -13.06 0.48
CA GLN A 61 -8.27 -12.28 -0.54
C GLN A 61 -8.57 -10.79 -0.36
N VAL A 62 -7.58 -10.01 0.08
CA VAL A 62 -7.74 -8.57 0.31
C VAL A 62 -7.33 -7.73 -0.89
N ALA A 63 -6.41 -8.22 -1.71
CA ALA A 63 -5.93 -7.49 -2.86
C ALA A 63 -5.38 -8.41 -3.95
N LYS A 64 -5.44 -7.92 -5.19
CA LYS A 64 -4.78 -8.51 -6.35
C LYS A 64 -4.02 -7.40 -7.06
N LEU A 65 -2.69 -7.49 -7.03
CA LEU A 65 -1.77 -6.43 -7.41
C LEU A 65 -0.97 -6.83 -8.64
N ARG A 66 -1.03 -6.00 -9.67
CA ARG A 66 -0.11 -5.99 -10.82
C ARG A 66 0.96 -4.92 -10.61
N ASP A 67 1.78 -4.71 -11.63
CA ASP A 67 2.82 -3.69 -11.60
C ASP A 67 2.22 -2.30 -11.28
N LYS A 68 2.86 -1.62 -10.33
CA LYS A 68 2.51 -0.27 -9.81
C LYS A 68 1.16 -0.19 -9.10
N GLU A 69 0.51 -1.31 -8.81
CA GLU A 69 -0.73 -1.33 -8.03
C GLU A 69 -0.45 -1.39 -6.52
N ARG A 70 -1.39 -0.84 -5.76
CA ARG A 70 -1.37 -0.78 -4.28
C ARG A 70 -2.64 -1.38 -3.72
N GLY A 71 -2.49 -2.28 -2.76
CA GLY A 71 -3.57 -2.87 -1.97
C GLY A 71 -3.65 -2.23 -0.60
N MET A 72 -4.76 -2.46 0.10
CA MET A 72 -4.96 -2.01 1.47
C MET A 72 -5.56 -3.15 2.28
N ALA A 73 -5.05 -3.33 3.49
CA ALA A 73 -5.58 -4.24 4.48
C ALA A 73 -5.60 -3.53 5.84
N THR A 74 -6.55 -3.90 6.68
CA THR A 74 -6.56 -3.48 8.08
C THR A 74 -5.99 -4.60 8.93
N CYS A 75 -5.15 -4.24 9.90
CA CYS A 75 -4.58 -5.18 10.86
C CYS A 75 -4.83 -4.68 12.28
N ILE A 76 -5.30 -5.56 13.16
CA ILE A 76 -5.42 -5.26 14.58
C ILE A 76 -4.20 -5.85 15.30
N GLY A 77 -3.48 -5.00 16.01
CA GLY A 77 -2.24 -5.37 16.70
C GLY A 77 -0.98 -5.00 15.93
N GLN A 78 0.14 -5.58 16.35
CA GLN A 78 1.49 -5.23 15.88
C GLN A 78 2.06 -6.22 14.88
N THR A 79 1.42 -7.36 14.67
CA THR A 79 1.94 -8.40 13.77
C THR A 79 0.99 -8.59 12.62
N PHE A 80 1.45 -8.23 11.43
CA PHE A 80 0.69 -8.41 10.19
C PHE A 80 1.12 -9.70 9.52
N LYS A 81 0.18 -10.63 9.40
CA LYS A 81 0.38 -11.91 8.72
C LYS A 81 -0.39 -11.90 7.41
N MET A 82 0.29 -12.26 6.33
CA MET A 82 -0.33 -12.40 5.03
C MET A 82 0.26 -13.59 4.29
N THR A 83 -0.54 -14.16 3.39
CA THR A 83 -0.08 -15.16 2.42
C THR A 83 -0.10 -14.51 1.05
N LEU A 84 1.02 -14.58 0.34
CA LEU A 84 1.18 -14.04 -1.00
C LEU A 84 1.16 -15.17 -2.01
N GLU A 85 0.28 -15.11 -2.99
CA GLU A 85 0.32 -15.95 -4.18
C GLU A 85 0.96 -15.16 -5.31
N ILE A 86 2.21 -15.49 -5.62
CA ILE A 86 3.08 -14.74 -6.51
C ILE A 86 3.16 -15.47 -7.86
N THR A 87 2.94 -14.73 -8.94
CA THR A 87 3.22 -15.17 -10.30
C THR A 87 4.28 -14.26 -10.89
N GLN A 88 5.47 -14.80 -11.18
CA GLN A 88 6.59 -13.99 -11.67
C GLN A 88 6.40 -13.55 -13.13
N GLU A 89 5.97 -14.47 -13.99
CA GLU A 89 5.78 -14.23 -15.42
C GLU A 89 4.33 -14.48 -15.83
N LYS A 90 3.90 -13.85 -16.92
CA LYS A 90 2.54 -14.03 -17.43
C LYS A 90 2.29 -15.49 -17.83
N GLY A 91 1.39 -16.16 -17.11
CA GLY A 91 1.08 -17.58 -17.31
C GLY A 91 2.11 -18.55 -16.72
N GLY A 92 3.02 -18.05 -15.88
CA GLY A 92 3.95 -18.88 -15.10
C GLY A 92 3.27 -19.58 -13.93
N SER A 93 4.06 -20.27 -13.12
CA SER A 93 3.60 -20.94 -11.90
C SER A 93 3.25 -19.94 -10.80
N GLU A 94 2.28 -20.33 -9.96
CA GLU A 94 1.88 -19.61 -8.76
C GLU A 94 2.60 -20.20 -7.55
N GLU A 95 3.29 -19.35 -6.78
CA GLU A 95 4.00 -19.72 -5.57
C GLU A 95 3.37 -19.05 -4.36
N MET A 96 3.07 -19.84 -3.33
CA MET A 96 2.50 -19.36 -2.07
C MET A 96 3.61 -19.08 -1.07
N VAL A 97 3.67 -17.84 -0.55
CA VAL A 97 4.68 -17.38 0.41
C VAL A 97 3.99 -16.76 1.62
N ASP A 98 4.20 -17.33 2.79
CA ASP A 98 3.72 -16.77 4.05
C ASP A 98 4.68 -15.69 4.56
N VAL A 99 4.13 -14.52 4.83
CA VAL A 99 4.85 -13.32 5.21
C VAL A 99 4.33 -12.82 6.55
N THR A 100 5.25 -12.55 7.48
CA THR A 100 4.94 -11.96 8.78
C THR A 100 5.78 -10.72 8.98
N VAL A 101 5.13 -9.57 9.11
CA VAL A 101 5.78 -8.26 9.27
C VAL A 101 5.39 -7.68 10.62
N SER A 102 6.38 -7.16 11.36
CA SER A 102 6.13 -6.41 12.59
C SER A 102 5.85 -4.95 12.24
N LEU A 103 4.72 -4.42 12.71
CA LEU A 103 4.25 -3.07 12.43
C LEU A 103 4.78 -2.08 13.49
N PRO A 104 5.44 -0.97 13.08
CA PRO A 104 5.94 0.03 14.02
C PRO A 104 4.82 0.75 14.78
N HIS A 105 4.99 0.93 16.09
CA HIS A 105 4.01 1.59 16.97
C HIS A 105 3.75 3.08 16.73
N HIS A 106 4.72 3.76 16.11
CA HIS A 106 4.76 5.21 16.00
C HIS A 106 4.29 5.72 14.64
N MET A 107 3.89 4.80 13.75
CA MET A 107 3.51 5.10 12.37
C MET A 107 2.08 4.63 12.13
N ASP A 108 1.26 5.51 11.56
CA ASP A 108 -0.06 5.17 11.05
C ASP A 108 -0.02 5.18 9.52
N GLY A 109 -0.70 4.23 8.87
CA GLY A 109 -0.64 4.09 7.41
C GLY A 109 0.69 3.52 6.94
N ILE A 110 0.96 2.25 7.26
CA ILE A 110 2.24 1.60 6.96
C ILE A 110 2.20 1.05 5.53
N ALA A 111 3.14 1.42 4.67
CA ALA A 111 3.27 0.88 3.32
C ALA A 111 4.40 -0.16 3.24
N ILE A 112 4.09 -1.34 2.73
CA ILE A 112 5.01 -2.48 2.56
C ILE A 112 5.29 -2.67 1.07
N ASN A 113 6.54 -2.50 0.65
CA ASN A 113 6.99 -2.80 -0.71
C ASN A 113 7.32 -4.29 -0.86
N LEU A 114 6.48 -5.02 -1.61
CA LEU A 114 6.62 -6.47 -1.78
C LEU A 114 7.93 -6.86 -2.49
N PRO A 115 8.34 -6.24 -3.62
CA PRO A 115 9.62 -6.56 -4.23
C PRO A 115 10.81 -6.41 -3.29
N ALA A 116 10.86 -5.32 -2.51
CA ALA A 116 11.90 -5.09 -1.51
C ALA A 116 11.91 -6.16 -0.41
N TYR A 117 10.73 -6.49 0.11
CA TYR A 117 10.56 -7.50 1.14
C TYR A 117 10.98 -8.88 0.65
N LEU A 118 10.53 -9.28 -0.54
CA LEU A 118 10.87 -10.58 -1.15
C LEU A 118 12.36 -10.69 -1.50
N ALA A 119 13.02 -9.56 -1.79
CA ALA A 119 14.46 -9.49 -2.00
C ALA A 119 15.28 -9.54 -0.70
N GLY A 120 14.64 -9.54 0.48
CA GLY A 120 15.32 -9.57 1.78
C GLY A 120 16.04 -8.26 2.12
N LEU A 121 15.56 -7.14 1.58
CA LEU A 121 16.09 -5.81 1.91
C LEU A 121 15.79 -5.44 3.38
N PRO A 122 16.56 -4.50 3.98
CA PRO A 122 16.30 -4.05 5.34
C PRO A 122 14.94 -3.35 5.48
N GLU A 123 14.43 -3.28 6.71
CA GLU A 123 13.11 -2.68 7.02
C GLU A 123 12.94 -1.28 6.45
N GLU A 124 14.00 -0.47 6.47
CA GLU A 124 14.01 0.89 5.93
C GLU A 124 13.73 0.97 4.42
N ALA A 125 13.97 -0.11 3.68
CA ALA A 125 13.74 -0.17 2.24
C ALA A 125 12.32 -0.64 1.89
N TYR A 126 11.75 -1.56 2.68
CA TYR A 126 10.45 -2.13 2.38
C TYR A 126 9.30 -1.54 3.21
N LEU A 127 9.56 -0.92 4.36
CA LEU A 127 8.57 -0.21 5.18
C LEU A 127 8.69 1.30 4.99
N SER A 128 7.57 1.95 4.71
CA SER A 128 7.48 3.41 4.61
C SER A 128 6.19 3.91 5.23
N GLU A 129 6.17 5.18 5.64
CA GLU A 129 4.93 5.85 6.00
C GLU A 129 4.19 6.23 4.73
N PHE A 130 2.90 5.90 4.66
CA PHE A 130 2.06 6.32 3.57
C PHE A 130 1.89 7.84 3.61
N GLN A 131 2.53 8.51 2.66
CA GLN A 131 2.30 9.92 2.40
C GLN A 131 1.22 10.04 1.32
N VAL A 132 0.20 10.86 1.60
CA VAL A 132 -0.74 11.28 0.56
C VAL A 132 0.06 12.14 -0.42
N ALA A 133 0.16 11.67 -1.67
CA ALA A 133 0.83 12.46 -2.70
C ALA A 133 0.10 13.81 -2.83
N PRO A 134 0.83 14.94 -2.86
CA PRO A 134 0.21 16.21 -3.19
C PRO A 134 -0.45 16.08 -4.57
N GLU A 135 -1.69 16.55 -4.68
CA GLU A 135 -2.43 16.58 -5.94
C GLU A 135 -1.59 17.36 -6.95
N VAL A 136 -1.02 16.67 -7.92
CA VAL A 136 -0.36 17.33 -9.05
C VAL A 136 -1.50 17.94 -9.84
N VAL A 137 -1.71 19.24 -9.67
CA VAL A 137 -2.49 20.02 -10.63
C VAL A 137 -1.73 19.88 -11.93
N GLU A 138 -2.18 18.97 -12.80
CA GLU A 138 -1.75 18.96 -14.19
C GLU A 138 -2.19 20.31 -14.74
N GLU A 139 -1.28 21.28 -14.79
CA GLU A 139 -1.47 22.39 -15.71
C GLU A 139 -1.53 21.74 -17.09
N GLU A 140 -2.74 21.68 -17.65
CA GLU A 140 -2.95 21.45 -19.07
C GLU A 140 -2.07 22.46 -19.80
N SER A 141 -0.86 22.06 -20.16
CA SER A 141 -0.10 22.76 -21.16
C SER A 141 -0.86 22.56 -22.46
N GLU A 142 -1.78 23.47 -22.75
CA GLU A 142 -2.35 23.67 -24.09
C GLU A 142 -1.20 24.03 -25.04
N SER A 143 -0.48 23.01 -25.48
CA SER A 143 0.40 23.07 -26.64
C SER A 143 -0.33 22.39 -27.79
N SER A 144 -1.36 23.06 -28.31
CA SER A 144 -1.85 22.83 -29.67
C SER A 144 -1.60 24.07 -30.51
N SER A 145 -0.32 24.34 -30.80
CA SER A 145 0.03 25.10 -31.98
C SER A 145 -0.18 24.19 -33.20
N ASP A 146 -1.32 24.36 -33.86
CA ASP A 146 -1.43 24.07 -35.29
C ASP A 146 -2.34 25.14 -35.91
N GLU A 147 -1.73 26.28 -36.24
CA GLU A 147 -2.32 27.25 -37.16
C GLU A 147 -2.38 26.58 -38.53
N ILE A 148 -3.58 26.13 -38.92
CA ILE A 148 -3.86 25.71 -40.29
C ILE A 148 -3.92 26.98 -41.15
N PRO A 149 -3.00 27.21 -42.11
CA PRO A 149 -3.19 28.28 -43.08
C PRO A 149 -4.27 27.81 -44.05
N VAL A 150 -5.44 28.44 -43.98
CA VAL A 150 -6.45 28.31 -45.03
C VAL A 150 -5.95 29.11 -46.23
N ASP A 151 -5.44 28.44 -47.25
CA ASP A 151 -5.34 29.04 -48.59
C ASP A 151 -5.24 27.98 -49.69
N GLY A 152 -6.21 28.03 -50.61
CA GLY A 152 -6.09 27.51 -51.97
C GLY A 152 -6.71 26.13 -52.25
N ILE A 153 -8.04 26.07 -52.38
CA ILE A 153 -8.70 25.04 -53.21
C ILE A 153 -8.69 25.54 -54.67
N PRO A 154 -7.96 24.92 -55.61
CA PRO A 154 -8.23 25.09 -57.03
C PRO A 154 -9.25 24.02 -57.45
N ALA A 155 -10.48 24.46 -57.74
CA ALA A 155 -11.48 23.63 -58.38
C ALA A 155 -11.34 23.75 -59.91
N GLU A 156 -10.49 22.92 -60.54
CA GLU A 156 -10.54 22.71 -61.99
C GLU A 156 -10.18 21.27 -62.36
N GLY A 157 -11.05 20.66 -63.18
CA GLY A 157 -10.66 19.66 -64.16
C GLY A 157 -10.89 18.19 -63.81
N ILE A 158 -12.15 17.73 -63.87
CA ILE A 158 -12.45 16.33 -64.21
C ILE A 158 -12.16 16.17 -65.71
N PRO A 159 -11.23 15.29 -66.16
CA PRO A 159 -11.04 15.04 -67.58
C PRO A 159 -12.16 14.14 -68.12
N SER A 160 -12.65 14.51 -69.30
CA SER A 160 -13.60 13.77 -70.12
C SER A 160 -12.94 12.54 -70.80
N ASP A 161 -13.78 11.54 -71.05
CA ASP A 161 -13.64 10.43 -72.01
C ASP A 161 -12.77 9.21 -71.62
N ILE A 162 -13.42 8.08 -71.32
CA ILE A 162 -13.66 6.91 -72.20
C ILE A 162 -14.57 5.91 -71.46
#